data_AF-A0A1W6WXV2-F1
#
_entry.id   AF-A0A1W6WXV2-F1
#
_cell.length_a   1.000
_cell.length_b   1.000
_cell.length_c   1.000
_cell.angle_alpha   90.00
_cell.angle_beta   90.00
_cell.angle_gamma   90.00
#
_symmetry.space_group_name_H-M   'P 1'
#
loop_
_entity.id
_entity.type
_entity.pdbx_description
1 polymer ?
#
loop_
_entity_poly.entity_id
_entity_poly.type
_entity_poly.pdbx_seq_one_letter_code
_entity_poly.pdbx_strand_id
1 'polypeptide(L)' 'MTGFLSDEVIINSKHNIAAKLEYYKKTYNDDLEHRYASGIRIIGFAHGYSFSGIQRDLGLSVE' A
#
# COMPACT_ATOMS: atom_id res chain seq x y z
N MET A 1 12.69 13.59 -12.31
CA MET A 1 11.72 12.67 -11.68
C MET A 1 12.11 11.26 -12.07
N THR A 2 12.73 10.51 -11.17
CA THR A 2 12.94 9.06 -11.33
C THR A 2 12.05 8.39 -10.30
N GLY A 3 10.76 8.33 -10.61
CA GLY A 3 9.75 7.63 -9.83
C GLY A 3 9.15 6.51 -10.66
N PHE A 4 8.70 5.44 -10.00
CA PHE A 4 8.14 4.26 -10.62
C PHE A 4 7.00 4.63 -11.60
N LEU A 5 7.00 3.99 -12.77
CA LEU A 5 6.04 4.28 -13.85
C LEU A 5 4.61 3.84 -13.54
N SER A 6 4.39 3.10 -12.45
CA SER A 6 3.09 2.51 -12.11
C SER A 6 2.98 2.30 -10.60
N ASP A 7 1.75 2.26 -10.12
CA ASP A 7 1.43 2.00 -8.72
C ASP A 7 1.84 0.57 -8.31
N GLU A 8 2.31 0.43 -7.07
CA GLU A 8 2.72 -0.86 -6.50
C GLU A 8 1.70 -1.37 -5.48
N VAL A 9 1.41 -2.68 -5.51
CA VAL A 9 0.57 -3.34 -4.49
C VAL A 9 1.43 -4.14 -3.53
N ILE A 10 1.45 -3.73 -2.26
CA ILE A 10 2.18 -4.41 -1.19
C ILE A 10 1.21 -5.31 -0.40
N ILE A 11 1.44 -6.62 -0.41
CA ILE A 11 0.61 -7.58 0.34
C ILE A 11 1.35 -8.02 1.60
N ASN A 12 0.68 -7.90 2.75
CA ASN A 12 1.19 -8.41 4.02
C ASN A 12 0.22 -9.47 4.58
N SER A 13 0.76 -10.55 5.12
CA SER A 13 -0.05 -11.55 5.83
C SER A 13 -0.74 -10.93 7.05
N LYS A 14 -1.99 -11.37 7.31
CA LYS A 14 -2.77 -10.93 8.49
C LYS A 14 -2.03 -11.12 9.81
N HIS A 15 -1.16 -12.13 9.90
CA HIS A 15 -0.40 -12.44 11.10
C HIS A 15 0.65 -11.37 11.43
N ASN A 16 1.07 -10.59 10.42
CA ASN A 16 2.08 -9.54 10.57
C ASN A 16 1.48 -8.14 10.67
N ILE A 17 0.14 -8.02 10.70
CA ILE A 17 -0.53 -6.72 10.50
C ILE A 17 -0.18 -5.71 11.60
N ALA A 18 -0.04 -6.13 12.85
CA ALA A 18 0.31 -5.24 13.95
C ALA A 18 1.71 -4.64 13.77
N ALA A 19 2.72 -5.49 13.49
CA ALA A 19 4.09 -5.03 13.26
C ALA A 19 4.19 -4.13 12.01
N LYS A 20 3.45 -4.47 10.94
CA LYS A 20 3.42 -3.66 9.72
C LYS A 20 2.73 -2.32 9.92
N LEU A 21 1.63 -2.27 10.68
CA LEU A 21 0.97 -1.02 11.02
C LEU A 21 1.91 -0.09 11.81
N GLU A 22 2.64 -0.62 12.79
CA GLU A 22 3.63 0.15 13.55
C GLU A 22 4.78 0.66 12.66
N TYR A 23 5.22 -0.14 11.69
CA TYR A 23 6.17 0.32 10.68
C TYR A 23 5.59 1.44 9.82
N TYR A 24 4.35 1.32 9.34
CA TYR A 24 3.72 2.33 8.48
C TYR A 24 3.54 3.65 9.23
N LYS A 25 3.11 3.64 10.48
CA LYS A 25 3.01 4.87 11.32
C LYS A 25 4.34 5.60 11.49
N LYS A 26 5.45 4.85 11.56
CA LYS A 26 6.80 5.42 11.66
C LYS A 26 7.33 5.95 10.34
N THR A 27 6.92 5.33 9.24
CA THR A 27 7.47 5.59 7.90
C THR A 27 6.66 6.62 7.11
N TYR A 28 5.37 6.73 7.38
CA TYR A 28 4.44 7.62 6.71
C TYR A 28 3.88 8.66 7.68
N ASN A 29 3.57 9.86 7.18
CA ASN A 29 2.88 10.91 7.94
C ASN A 29 1.36 10.73 7.90
N ASP A 30 0.63 11.66 8.52
CA ASP A 30 -0.83 11.62 8.62
C ASP A 30 -1.51 11.77 7.24
N ASP A 31 -0.81 12.36 6.26
CA ASP A 31 -1.23 12.46 4.86
C ASP A 31 -0.87 11.20 4.04
N LEU A 32 -0.33 10.16 4.68
CA LEU A 32 0.14 8.91 4.08
C LEU A 32 1.31 9.08 3.10
N GLU A 33 2.08 10.15 3.23
CA GLU A 33 3.30 10.40 2.47
C GLU A 33 4.52 9.84 3.20
N HIS A 34 5.46 9.26 2.44
CA HIS A 34 6.66 8.65 3.00
C HIS A 34 7.59 9.73 3.56
N ARG A 35 7.88 9.69 4.86
CA ARG A 35 8.64 10.72 5.59
C ARG A 35 10.06 10.94 5.06
N TYR A 36 10.65 9.89 4.48
CA TYR A 36 12.06 9.90 4.05
C TYR A 36 12.26 9.85 2.52
N ALA A 37 11.19 9.66 1.75
CA ALA A 37 11.29 9.43 0.30
C ALA A 37 10.19 10.23 -0.40
N SER A 38 10.60 11.29 -1.09
CA SER A 38 9.65 12.19 -1.77
C SER A 38 8.95 11.48 -2.94
N GLY A 39 7.68 11.79 -3.12
CA GLY A 39 6.86 11.25 -4.21
C GLY A 39 6.28 9.86 -3.97
N ILE A 40 6.48 9.27 -2.79
CA ILE A 40 5.85 8.00 -2.39
C ILE A 40 4.70 8.28 -1.43
N ARG A 41 3.51 7.78 -1.77
CA ARG A 41 2.29 7.91 -0.98
C ARG A 41 1.47 6.64 -1.01
N ILE A 42 0.88 6.26 0.12
CA ILE A 42 -0.15 5.22 0.15
C ILE A 42 -1.48 5.86 -0.28
N ILE A 43 -2.01 5.43 -1.42
CA ILE A 43 -3.23 5.99 -2.02
C ILE A 43 -4.48 5.12 -1.83
N GLY A 44 -4.32 3.90 -1.31
CA GLY A 44 -5.41 2.97 -1.07
C GLY A 44 -5.01 1.81 -0.17
N PHE A 45 -6.00 1.13 0.39
CA PHE A 45 -5.81 -0.11 1.15
C PHE A 45 -6.98 -1.05 0.92
N ALA A 46 -6.72 -2.35 0.99
CA ALA A 46 -7.75 -3.39 0.91
C ALA A 46 -7.32 -4.60 1.74
N HIS A 47 -8.24 -5.52 1.97
CA HIS A 47 -7.97 -6.82 2.55
C HIS A 47 -8.73 -7.89 1.79
N GLY A 48 -8.20 -9.11 1.74
CA GLY A 48 -8.88 -10.19 1.05
C GLY A 48 -8.22 -11.53 1.26
N TYR A 49 -8.91 -12.57 0.80
CA TYR A 49 -8.43 -13.95 0.85
C TYR A 49 -7.75 -14.39 -0.47
N SER A 50 -7.80 -13.55 -1.51
CA SER A 50 -7.12 -13.77 -2.79
C SER A 50 -6.58 -12.46 -3.34
N PHE A 51 -5.53 -12.54 -4.15
CA PHE A 51 -4.98 -11.38 -4.84
C PHE A 51 -5.98 -10.78 -5.84
N SER A 52 -6.72 -11.62 -6.56
CA SER A 52 -7.79 -11.16 -7.48
C SER A 52 -8.88 -10.36 -6.77
N GLY A 53 -9.25 -10.74 -5.55
CA GLY A 53 -10.19 -9.98 -4.73
C GLY A 53 -9.63 -8.61 -4.34
N ILE A 54 -8.37 -8.57 -3.90
CA ILE A 54 -7.65 -7.33 -3.58
C ILE A 54 -7.57 -6.41 -4.81
N GLN A 55 -7.26 -6.95 -5.99
CA GLN A 55 -7.19 -6.16 -7.23
C GLN A 55 -8.55 -5.55 -7.58
N ARG A 56 -9.64 -6.31 -7.47
CA ARG A 56 -11.00 -5.82 -7.73
C ARG A 56 -11.40 -4.73 -6.75
N ASP A 57 -11.16 -4.94 -5.46
CA ASP A 57 -11.51 -3.98 -4.41
C ASP A 57 -10.71 -2.67 -4.53
N LEU A 58 -9.48 -2.74 -5.05
CA LEU A 58 -8.66 -1.57 -5.36
C LEU A 58 -8.96 -0.96 -6.74
N GLY A 59 -9.88 -1.52 -7.54
CA GLY A 59 -10.16 -1.05 -8.90
C GLY A 59 -9.01 -1.24 -9.89
N LEU A 60 -8.11 -2.19 -9.62
CA LEU A 60 -6.94 -2.51 -10.45
C LEU A 60 -7.20 -3.64 -11.45
N SER A 61 -8.40 -4.22 -11.44
CA SER A 61 -8.83 -5.17 -12.46
C SER A 61 -9.06 -4.42 -13.77
N VAL A 62 -8.30 -4.77 -14.80
CA VAL A 62 -8.67 -4.50 -16.19
C VAL A 62 -9.82 -5.45 -16.56
N GLU A 63 -10.89 -4.91 -17.14
CA GLU A 63 -11.97 -5.70 -17.75
C GLU A 63 -11.43 -6.73 -18.75
#